data_AF-I8RNN6-F1
#
_entry.id   AF-I8RNN6-F1
#
_cell.length_a   1.000
_cell.length_b   1.000
_cell.length_c   1.000
_cell.angle_alpha   90.00
_cell.angle_beta   90.00
_cell.angle_gamma   90.00
#
_symmetry.space_group_name_H-M   'P 1'
#
loop_
_entity.id
_entity.type
_entity.pdbx_description
1 polymer ?
#
loop_
_entity_poly.entity_id
_entity_poly.type
_entity_poly.pdbx_seq_one_letter_code
_entity_poly.pdbx_strand_id
1 'polypeptide(L)'
;MQEKPLKLAGNNVVPLTSKTTVDRLKELLELAENGEIKGMLVAGFRSNGEVITGWSNINFAETATLIGHLNVDLMKRFIDANYITPE
;
A
#
# COMPACT_ATOMS: atom_id res chain seq x y z
N MET A 1 8.78 -26.23 1.37
CA MET A 1 9.47 -25.15 2.11
C MET A 1 8.49 -24.01 2.29
N GLN A 2 8.21 -23.57 3.52
CA GLN A 2 7.42 -22.36 3.74
C GLN A 2 8.34 -21.15 3.50
N GLU A 3 8.04 -20.33 2.50
CA GLU A 3 8.76 -19.09 2.24
C GLU A 3 8.59 -18.15 3.43
N LYS A 4 9.70 -17.87 4.12
CA LYS A 4 9.72 -16.82 5.15
C LYS A 4 9.62 -15.47 4.44
N PRO A 5 8.73 -14.57 4.86
CA PRO A 5 8.63 -13.25 4.27
C PRO A 5 9.97 -12.51 4.43
N LEU A 6 10.44 -11.95 3.32
CA LEU A 6 11.66 -11.14 3.27
C LEU A 6 11.47 -9.92 4.19
N LYS A 7 12.10 -9.94 5.38
CA LYS A 7 12.18 -8.75 6.23
C LYS A 7 13.22 -7.79 5.63
N LEU A 8 12.76 -6.90 4.76
CA LEU A 8 13.51 -5.70 4.42
C LEU A 8 13.64 -4.86 5.70
N ALA A 9 14.86 -4.62 6.15
CA ALA A 9 15.16 -3.90 7.38
C ALA A 9 14.43 -2.54 7.40
N GLY A 10 13.56 -2.33 8.40
CA GLY A 10 13.05 -1.01 8.79
C GLY A 10 11.71 -0.55 8.19
N ASN A 11 11.14 -1.23 7.20
CA ASN A 11 9.86 -0.79 6.62
C ASN A 11 8.70 -1.60 7.24
N ASN A 12 8.02 -1.01 8.22
CA ASN A 12 6.77 -1.51 8.81
C ASN A 12 5.60 -1.41 7.80
N VAL A 13 5.76 -1.95 6.59
CA VAL A 13 4.72 -1.97 5.56
C VAL A 13 3.83 -3.17 5.84
N VAL A 14 2.60 -2.90 6.26
CA VAL A 14 1.57 -3.92 6.47
C VAL A 14 0.75 -4.02 5.19
N PRO A 15 0.80 -5.14 4.45
CA PRO A 15 -0.01 -5.31 3.26
C PRO A 15 -1.48 -5.49 3.65
N LEU A 16 -2.39 -4.87 2.90
CA LEU A 16 -3.82 -5.16 3.02
C LEU A 16 -4.11 -6.57 2.51
N THR A 17 -4.89 -7.33 3.27
CA THR A 17 -5.15 -8.75 2.98
C THR A 17 -6.34 -8.96 2.05
N SER A 18 -7.23 -7.97 1.98
CA SER A 18 -8.45 -8.01 1.16
C SER A 18 -8.18 -8.00 -0.35
N LYS A 19 -9.00 -8.73 -1.12
CA LYS A 19 -8.83 -8.92 -2.57
C LYS A 19 -9.59 -7.93 -3.45
N THR A 20 -10.71 -7.39 -2.96
CA THR A 20 -11.52 -6.41 -3.71
C THR A 20 -11.26 -4.99 -3.22
N THR A 21 -11.49 -4.00 -4.09
CA THR A 21 -11.37 -2.58 -3.71
C THR A 21 -12.31 -2.23 -2.55
N VAL A 22 -13.54 -2.75 -2.57
CA VAL A 22 -14.54 -2.46 -1.51
C VAL A 22 -14.10 -3.05 -0.17
N ASP A 23 -13.62 -4.30 -0.16
CA ASP A 23 -13.18 -4.93 1.09
C ASP A 23 -11.94 -4.26 1.66
N ARG A 24 -11.00 -3.82 0.81
CA ARG A 24 -9.85 -3.01 1.23
C ARG A 24 -10.26 -1.69 1.85
N LEU A 25 -11.27 -1.01 1.28
CA LEU A 25 -11.79 0.23 1.86
C LEU A 25 -12.45 0.00 3.21
N LYS A 26 -13.14 -1.14 3.40
CA LYS A 26 -13.72 -1.52 4.70
C LYS A 26 -12.64 -1.82 5.74
N GLU A 27 -11.59 -2.57 5.37
CA GLU A 27 -10.43 -2.85 6.22
C GLU A 27 -9.73 -1.54 6.65
N LEU A 28 -9.52 -0.61 5.71
CA LEU A 28 -8.96 0.71 6.02
C LEU A 28 -9.90 1.54 6.91
N LEU A 29 -11.21 1.46 6.70
CA LEU A 29 -12.19 2.17 7.54
C LEU A 29 -12.14 1.64 8.98
N GLU A 30 -12.15 0.33 9.17
CA GLU A 30 -12.06 -0.29 10.51
C GLU A 30 -10.79 0.14 11.24
N LEU A 31 -9.64 0.12 10.56
CA LEU A 31 -8.37 0.60 11.12
C LEU A 31 -8.41 2.10 11.47
N ALA A 32 -9.09 2.91 10.65
CA ALA A 32 -9.26 4.34 10.93
C ALA A 32 -10.20 4.59 12.12
N GLU A 33 -11.31 3.86 12.22
CA GLU A 33 -12.26 3.93 13.33
C GLU A 33 -11.61 3.53 14.67
N ASN A 34 -10.70 2.55 14.63
CA ASN A 34 -9.90 2.12 15.79
C ASN A 34 -8.72 3.05 16.11
N GLY A 35 -8.49 4.11 15.30
CA GLY A 35 -7.40 5.07 15.50
C GLY A 35 -6.01 4.56 15.10
N GLU A 36 -5.94 3.46 14.36
CA GLU A 36 -4.68 2.87 13.86
C GLU A 36 -4.16 3.60 12.62
N ILE A 37 -5.06 4.17 11.79
CA ILE A 37 -4.70 5.05 10.68
C ILE A 37 -4.81 6.50 11.13
N LYS A 38 -3.67 7.17 11.27
CA LYS A 38 -3.60 8.58 11.68
C LYS A 38 -3.62 9.55 10.51
N GLY A 39 -3.36 9.07 9.30
CA GLY A 39 -3.32 9.87 8.09
C GLY A 39 -3.17 8.96 6.88
N MET A 40 -3.59 9.43 5.71
CA MET A 40 -3.62 8.59 4.51
C MET A 40 -3.39 9.38 3.24
N LEU A 41 -2.82 8.68 2.27
CA LEU A 41 -2.75 9.07 0.86
C LEU A 41 -3.57 8.05 0.06
N VAL A 42 -4.40 8.53 -0.86
CA VAL A 42 -5.20 7.67 -1.73
C VAL A 42 -5.05 8.07 -3.19
N ALA A 43 -5.06 7.06 -4.04
CA ALA A 43 -5.23 7.20 -5.48
C ALA A 43 -6.13 6.08 -5.98
N GLY A 44 -6.99 6.37 -6.95
CA GLY A 44 -7.91 5.39 -7.52
C GLY A 44 -8.34 5.75 -8.92
N PHE A 45 -8.63 4.74 -9.73
CA PHE A 45 -9.23 4.92 -11.04
C PHE A 45 -10.75 4.95 -10.92
N ARG A 46 -11.38 5.93 -11.55
CA ARG A 46 -12.82 5.96 -11.77
C ARG A 46 -13.14 5.18 -13.05
N SER A 47 -14.37 4.70 -13.15
CA SER A 47 -14.86 3.94 -14.33
C SER A 47 -14.82 4.74 -15.64
N ASN A 48 -14.79 6.07 -15.57
CA ASN A 48 -14.65 6.96 -16.72
C ASN A 48 -13.18 7.23 -17.12
N GLY A 49 -12.21 6.57 -16.47
CA GLY A 49 -10.78 6.73 -16.76
C GLY A 49 -10.10 7.89 -16.01
N GLU A 50 -10.85 8.69 -15.24
CA GLU A 50 -10.25 9.71 -14.38
C GLU A 50 -9.49 9.07 -13.21
N VAL A 51 -8.46 9.78 -12.74
CA VAL A 51 -7.75 9.43 -11.52
C VAL A 51 -8.20 10.36 -10.41
N ILE A 52 -8.72 9.78 -9.32
CA ILE A 52 -8.93 10.49 -8.07
C ILE A 52 -7.66 10.36 -7.23
N THR A 53 -7.23 11.48 -6.64
CA THR A 53 -6.15 11.51 -5.65
C THR A 53 -6.60 12.35 -4.47
N GLY A 54 -6.04 12.06 -3.30
CA GLY A 54 -6.32 12.83 -2.10
C GLY A 54 -5.41 12.44 -0.95
N TRP A 55 -5.31 13.33 0.02
CA TRP A 55 -4.60 13.09 1.27
C TRP A 55 -5.45 13.61 2.43
N SER A 56 -5.34 12.96 3.58
CA SER A 56 -6.04 13.36 4.80
C SER A 56 -5.10 13.28 6.00
N ASN A 57 -5.09 14.33 6.81
CA ASN A 57 -4.34 14.44 8.06
C ASN A 57 -2.85 14.07 7.95
N ILE A 58 -2.21 14.48 6.86
CA ILE A 58 -0.76 14.35 6.63
C ILE A 58 -0.21 15.66 6.06
N ASN A 59 1.03 15.97 6.40
CA ASN A 59 1.77 17.09 5.85
C ASN A 59 2.53 16.71 4.55
N PHE A 60 3.21 17.70 3.96
CA PHE A 60 3.93 17.50 2.71
C PHE A 60 5.07 16.46 2.81
N ALA A 61 5.83 16.48 3.90
CA ALA A 61 6.91 15.52 4.11
C ALA A 61 6.38 14.09 4.31
N GLU A 62 5.31 13.94 5.10
CA GLU A 62 4.63 12.65 5.31
C GLU A 62 4.04 12.10 4.02
N THR A 63 3.48 12.97 3.17
CA THR A 63 3.02 12.61 1.83
C THR A 63 4.16 12.02 1.00
N ALA A 64 5.31 12.68 0.98
CA ALA A 64 6.49 12.19 0.26
C ALA A 64 6.99 10.84 0.82
N THR A 65 6.95 10.66 2.13
CA THR A 65 7.28 9.38 2.78
C THR A 65 6.34 8.26 2.33
N LEU A 66 5.02 8.48 2.33
CA LEU A 66 4.04 7.49 1.89
C LEU A 66 4.21 7.13 0.41
N ILE A 67 4.46 8.11 -0.47
CA ILE A 67 4.80 7.87 -1.88
C ILE A 67 6.05 7.01 -2.00
N GLY A 68 7.07 7.28 -1.19
CA GLY A 68 8.30 6.46 -1.12
C GLY A 68 8.01 5.00 -0.81
N HIS A 69 7.15 4.72 0.19
CA HIS A 69 6.74 3.35 0.50
C HIS A 69 5.98 2.68 -0.64
N LEU A 70 5.05 3.40 -1.30
CA LEU A 70 4.32 2.88 -2.47
C LEU A 70 5.27 2.53 -3.64
N ASN A 71 6.28 3.37 -3.88
CA ASN A 71 7.28 3.10 -4.93
C ASN A 71 8.11 1.85 -4.60
N VAL A 72 8.49 1.64 -3.34
CA VAL A 72 9.20 0.42 -2.91
C VAL A 72 8.35 -0.83 -3.10
N ASP A 73 7.06 -0.78 -2.73
CA ASP A 73 6.13 -1.89 -2.96
C ASP A 73 5.98 -2.21 -4.45
N LEU A 74 5.81 -1.19 -5.29
CA LEU A 74 5.76 -1.33 -6.74
C LEU A 74 7.03 -1.99 -7.31
N MET A 75 8.22 -1.54 -6.87
CA MET A 75 9.49 -2.15 -7.28
C MET A 75 9.57 -3.62 -6.88
N LYS A 76 9.14 -3.97 -5.66
CA LYS A 76 9.08 -5.37 -5.22
C LYS A 76 8.17 -6.19 -6.13
N ARG A 77 6.96 -5.70 -6.42
CA ARG A 77 6.01 -6.39 -7.32
C ARG A 77 6.58 -6.57 -8.72
N PHE A 78 7.34 -5.59 -9.22
CA PHE A 78 8.02 -5.69 -10.50
C PHE A 78 9.09 -6.79 -10.48
N ILE A 79 9.93 -6.84 -9.44
CA ILE A 79 10.95 -7.89 -9.27
C ILE A 79 10.26 -9.26 -9.19
N ASP A 80 9.28 -9.42 -8.31
CA ASP A 80 8.60 -10.70 -8.09
C ASP A 80 7.89 -11.21 -9.38
N ALA A 81 7.40 -10.31 -10.23
CA ALA A 81 6.77 -10.68 -11.50
C ALA A 81 7.78 -11.06 -12.61
N ASN A 82 9.03 -10.60 -12.54
CA ASN A 82 10.02 -10.76 -13.62
C ASN A 82 11.20 -11.67 -13.24
N TYR A 83 11.51 -11.81 -11.96
CA TYR A 83 12.55 -12.72 -11.45
C TYR A 83 11.90 -14.03 -11.00
N ILE A 84 11.75 -14.96 -11.94
CA ILE A 84 11.58 -16.37 -11.62
C ILE A 84 12.92 -16.81 -11.02
N THR A 85 12.92 -17.20 -9.74
CA THR A 85 14.10 -17.83 -9.14
C THR A 85 14.39 -19.09 -9.95
N PRO A 86 15.57 -19.24 -10.59
CA PRO A 86 15.94 -20.53 -11.15
C PRO A 86 15.97 -21.53 -10.00
N GLU A 87 15.33 -22.69 -10.19
CA GLU A 87 15.36 -23.81 -9.22
C GLU A 87 16.79 -24.20 -8.82
#